data_AF-A0A958GR31-F1
#
_entry.id   AF-A0A958GR31-F1
#
_cell.length_a   1.000
_cell.length_b   1.000
_cell.length_c   1.000
_cell.angle_alpha   90.00
_cell.angle_beta   90.00
_cell.angle_gamma   90.00
#
_symmetry.space_group_name_H-M   'P 1'
#
loop_
_entity.id
_entity.type
_entity.pdbx_description
1 polymer ?
#
loop_
_entity_poly.entity_id
_entity_poly.type
_entity_poly.pdbx_seq_one_letter_code
_entity_poly.pdbx_strand_id
1 'polypeptide(L)'
;MSNHHVNGSDSSATAVASYAAMGALVGASAAPRPVDAGLRFAFNHKWLLLCLCLVPAVVEAAAAYLHYSTPLEPQQLFLVIVFTLGANAWLLSAVMMACIESMQGKQPVAAILSRKALRFLPKVFFSYISLLSLVFCSALMLPLIFLVLFFIWAPAFCVGELYVPQEEREDEEEDLDDDEFFVRRGRLEREVGFFKNKSALELGFARSLQFGSRHAGTTLQVVILIWFANVVPSAAVDLLSSAYLGFTPVLLKIFLSSYSDVLATAVAAGAFLMLLPREARAEIGIEGGEAGEAVRPSLGGVRLDGKKRVFAAIALCAAGATYLVFQEALRDQAMPAEVAPEVRDAGRLHEQFRVEVTMTDPNRAFRWLEPLNFRLSFPELLKAQEQVTNTETEDETEPDPFIEPTRIVPLDATGVEIEKSPFIPYYQPLTLQLYFAVPQQLPDRGTYVLSYSTYFGEPQEVHRGTYGE
;
A
#
# COMPACT_ATOMS: atom_id res chain seq x y z
N MET A 1 -28.99 -70.35 -2.60
CA MET A 1 -27.94 -69.42 -3.06
C MET A 1 -28.64 -68.31 -3.83
N SER A 2 -28.96 -67.19 -3.16
CA SER A 2 -29.68 -66.06 -3.76
C SER A 2 -28.72 -64.89 -3.97
N ASN A 3 -28.65 -64.40 -5.21
CA ASN A 3 -27.92 -63.19 -5.56
C ASN A 3 -28.74 -61.95 -5.20
N HIS A 4 -28.18 -61.07 -4.37
CA HIS A 4 -28.62 -59.68 -4.24
C HIS A 4 -27.87 -58.83 -5.25
N HIS A 5 -28.55 -58.41 -6.31
CA HIS A 5 -28.20 -57.21 -7.07
C HIS A 5 -28.79 -55.99 -6.35
N VAL A 6 -27.94 -55.04 -5.98
CA VAL A 6 -28.36 -53.69 -5.55
C VAL A 6 -28.07 -52.74 -6.71
N ASN A 7 -29.15 -52.24 -7.31
CA ASN A 7 -29.19 -51.03 -8.14
C ASN A 7 -29.19 -49.79 -7.23
N GLY A 8 -28.62 -48.68 -7.69
CA GLY A 8 -28.92 -47.37 -7.09
C GLY A 8 -27.89 -46.26 -7.31
N SER A 9 -27.44 -46.04 -8.55
CA SER A 9 -26.73 -44.82 -8.95
C SER A 9 -27.71 -43.83 -9.58
N ASP A 10 -28.38 -43.02 -8.75
CA ASP A 10 -29.28 -41.94 -9.23
C ASP A 10 -29.03 -40.59 -8.52
N SER A 11 -27.88 -40.41 -7.86
CA SER A 11 -27.54 -39.14 -7.19
C SER A 11 -26.64 -38.19 -8.01
N SER A 12 -26.13 -38.61 -9.17
CA SER A 12 -25.24 -37.78 -10.00
C SER A 12 -25.95 -37.05 -11.16
N ALA A 13 -27.13 -37.53 -11.59
CA ALA A 13 -27.84 -36.94 -12.72
C ALA A 13 -28.63 -35.67 -12.34
N THR A 14 -29.11 -35.56 -11.10
CA THR A 14 -29.85 -34.39 -10.61
C THR A 14 -28.97 -33.19 -10.30
N ALA A 15 -27.70 -33.40 -9.92
CA ALA A 15 -26.73 -32.32 -9.74
C ALA A 15 -26.32 -31.68 -11.07
N VAL A 16 -26.12 -32.48 -12.13
CA VAL A 16 -25.75 -31.96 -13.46
C VAL A 16 -26.92 -31.20 -14.11
N ALA A 17 -28.16 -31.64 -13.87
CA ALA A 17 -29.36 -30.94 -14.34
C ALA A 17 -29.60 -29.60 -13.63
N SER A 18 -29.23 -29.44 -12.35
CA SER A 18 -29.40 -28.15 -11.63
C SER A 18 -28.39 -27.08 -12.07
N TYR A 19 -27.18 -27.47 -12.46
CA TYR A 19 -26.19 -26.54 -13.04
C TYR A 19 -26.56 -26.11 -14.47
N ALA A 20 -27.13 -27.01 -15.27
CA ALA A 20 -27.65 -26.67 -16.60
C ALA A 20 -28.90 -25.77 -16.53
N ALA A 21 -29.79 -26.00 -15.56
CA ALA A 21 -30.99 -25.18 -15.37
C ALA A 21 -30.69 -23.78 -14.80
N MET A 22 -29.63 -23.61 -13.98
CA MET A 22 -29.13 -22.28 -13.60
C MET A 22 -28.44 -21.55 -14.77
N GLY A 23 -27.87 -22.29 -15.73
CA GLY A 23 -27.34 -21.71 -16.98
C GLY A 23 -28.43 -21.23 -17.94
N ALA A 24 -29.60 -21.88 -17.95
CA ALA A 24 -30.69 -21.59 -18.88
C ALA A 24 -31.64 -20.45 -18.45
N LEU A 25 -31.55 -19.99 -17.18
CA LEU A 25 -32.34 -18.85 -16.66
C LEU A 25 -31.61 -17.50 -16.75
N VAL A 26 -30.36 -17.48 -17.22
CA VAL A 26 -29.65 -16.25 -17.59
C VAL A 26 -29.92 -15.99 -19.08
N GLY A 27 -31.07 -15.38 -19.33
CA GLY A 27 -31.49 -15.00 -20.68
C GLY A 27 -30.47 -14.13 -21.41
N ALA A 28 -30.40 -14.33 -22.73
CA ALA A 28 -29.76 -13.47 -23.74
C ALA A 28 -28.35 -12.98 -23.38
N SER A 29 -27.35 -13.71 -23.87
CA SER A 29 -25.91 -13.50 -23.71
C SER A 29 -25.45 -12.05 -23.96
N ALA A 30 -25.47 -11.23 -22.92
CA ALA A 30 -24.60 -10.07 -22.82
C ALA A 30 -23.18 -10.56 -22.52
N ALA A 31 -22.22 -10.12 -23.32
CA ALA A 31 -20.80 -10.38 -23.09
C ALA A 31 -20.42 -10.18 -21.61
N PRO A 32 -19.62 -11.07 -21.00
CA PRO A 32 -19.21 -10.92 -19.61
C PRO A 32 -18.44 -9.59 -19.44
N ARG A 33 -18.83 -8.80 -18.44
CA ARG A 33 -18.16 -7.53 -18.13
C ARG A 33 -16.71 -7.82 -17.69
N PRO A 34 -15.71 -6.97 -18.02
CA PRO A 34 -14.30 -7.24 -17.75
C PRO A 34 -13.99 -7.58 -16.29
N VAL A 35 -14.57 -6.83 -15.34
CA VAL A 35 -14.41 -7.06 -13.90
C VAL A 35 -15.05 -8.38 -13.46
N ASP A 36 -16.20 -8.75 -14.01
CA ASP A 36 -16.90 -10.00 -13.67
C ASP A 36 -16.09 -11.22 -14.17
N ALA A 37 -15.39 -11.09 -15.31
CA ALA A 37 -14.47 -12.12 -15.80
C ALA A 37 -13.24 -12.27 -14.88
N GLY A 38 -12.66 -11.16 -14.42
CA GLY A 38 -11.58 -11.18 -13.44
C GLY A 38 -11.99 -11.82 -12.11
N LEU A 39 -13.20 -11.52 -11.61
CA LEU A 39 -13.76 -12.16 -10.41
C LEU A 39 -13.91 -13.67 -10.59
N ARG A 40 -14.46 -14.12 -11.73
CA ARG A 40 -14.58 -15.56 -12.03
C ARG A 40 -13.21 -16.25 -12.03
N PHE A 41 -12.20 -15.63 -12.64
CA PHE A 41 -10.84 -16.16 -12.61
C PHE A 41 -10.33 -16.30 -11.16
N ALA A 42 -10.48 -15.25 -10.36
CA ALA A 42 -10.02 -15.23 -8.97
C ALA A 42 -10.67 -16.32 -8.11
N PHE A 43 -11.99 -16.51 -8.23
CA PHE A 43 -12.70 -17.55 -7.49
C PHE A 43 -12.33 -18.97 -7.96
N ASN A 44 -12.15 -19.17 -9.27
CA ASN A 44 -11.79 -20.47 -9.82
C ASN A 44 -10.36 -20.89 -9.44
N HIS A 45 -9.47 -19.92 -9.22
CA HIS A 45 -8.05 -20.17 -8.91
C HIS A 45 -7.68 -19.80 -7.47
N LYS A 46 -8.66 -19.71 -6.56
CA LYS A 46 -8.45 -19.24 -5.16
C LYS A 46 -7.31 -19.91 -4.41
N TRP A 47 -7.05 -21.20 -4.65
CA TRP A 47 -5.97 -21.94 -3.99
C TRP A 47 -4.59 -21.59 -4.57
N LEU A 48 -4.50 -21.41 -5.88
CA LEU A 48 -3.29 -20.90 -6.52
C LEU A 48 -2.96 -19.50 -5.99
N LEU A 49 -3.98 -18.63 -5.92
CA LEU A 49 -3.85 -17.27 -5.41
C LEU A 49 -3.46 -17.24 -3.92
N LEU A 50 -4.02 -18.13 -3.11
CA LEU A 50 -3.61 -18.31 -1.71
C LEU A 50 -2.12 -18.70 -1.60
N CYS A 51 -1.63 -19.59 -2.47
CA CYS A 51 -0.20 -19.92 -2.48
C CYS A 51 0.67 -18.73 -2.89
N LEU A 52 0.22 -17.93 -3.85
CA LEU A 52 0.95 -16.74 -4.30
C LEU A 52 0.93 -15.61 -3.25
N CYS A 53 -0.12 -15.51 -2.42
CA CYS A 53 -0.21 -14.47 -1.39
C CYS A 53 0.79 -14.67 -0.23
N LEU A 54 1.34 -15.87 -0.05
CA LEU A 54 2.25 -16.15 1.06
C LEU A 54 3.56 -15.35 0.97
N VAL A 55 4.08 -15.10 -0.23
CA VAL A 55 5.33 -14.36 -0.40
C VAL A 55 5.18 -12.90 0.07
N PRO A 56 4.25 -12.08 -0.46
CA PRO A 56 4.05 -10.71 0.05
C PRO A 56 3.65 -10.71 1.52
N ALA A 57 2.78 -11.62 1.97
CA ALA A 57 2.39 -11.69 3.37
C ALA A 57 3.57 -11.96 4.32
N VAL A 58 4.50 -12.85 3.95
CA VAL A 58 5.70 -13.14 4.75
C VAL A 58 6.67 -11.95 4.73
N VAL A 59 6.84 -11.28 3.60
CA VAL A 59 7.69 -10.08 3.50
C VAL A 59 7.11 -8.95 4.35
N GLU A 60 5.81 -8.69 4.27
CA GLU A 60 5.12 -7.70 5.08
C GLU A 60 5.12 -8.07 6.56
N ALA A 61 4.92 -9.34 6.91
CA ALA A 61 5.00 -9.80 8.30
C ALA A 61 6.41 -9.66 8.87
N ALA A 62 7.44 -9.97 8.08
CA ALA A 62 8.83 -9.77 8.48
C ALA A 62 9.16 -8.28 8.63
N ALA A 63 8.71 -7.43 7.68
CA ALA A 63 8.86 -5.99 7.76
C ALA A 63 8.15 -5.40 8.99
N ALA A 64 6.91 -5.81 9.23
CA ALA A 64 6.13 -5.39 10.39
C ALA A 64 6.75 -5.90 11.69
N TYR A 65 7.31 -7.11 11.71
CA TYR A 65 8.03 -7.63 12.87
C TYR A 65 9.33 -6.86 13.13
N LEU A 66 10.12 -6.60 12.09
CA LEU A 66 11.35 -5.82 12.19
C LEU A 66 11.06 -4.42 12.72
N HIS A 67 10.05 -3.76 12.14
CA HIS A 67 9.53 -2.51 12.68
C HIS A 67 9.15 -2.74 14.14
N TYR A 68 8.18 -3.61 14.45
CA TYR A 68 7.71 -3.91 15.81
C TYR A 68 8.82 -4.17 16.84
N SER A 69 9.92 -4.80 16.44
CA SER A 69 10.98 -5.26 17.35
C SER A 69 12.13 -4.27 17.55
N THR A 70 12.41 -3.39 16.59
CA THR A 70 13.64 -2.58 16.57
C THR A 70 13.43 -1.27 15.80
N PRO A 71 13.87 -0.11 16.32
CA PRO A 71 13.90 1.12 15.53
C PRO A 71 14.76 0.92 14.29
N LEU A 72 14.15 1.13 13.13
CA LEU A 72 14.82 0.96 11.86
C LEU A 72 15.58 2.24 11.52
N GLU A 73 16.87 2.11 11.22
CA GLU A 73 17.62 3.20 10.61
C GLU A 73 17.01 3.55 9.23
N PRO A 74 17.17 4.78 8.72
CA PRO A 74 16.63 5.17 7.41
C PRO A 74 17.01 4.22 6.27
N GLN A 75 18.22 3.64 6.32
CA GLN A 75 18.70 2.66 5.34
C GLN A 75 17.93 1.33 5.43
N GLN A 76 17.62 0.88 6.64
CA GLN A 76 16.85 -0.34 6.88
C GLN A 76 15.38 -0.14 6.48
N LEU A 77 14.81 1.03 6.79
CA LEU A 77 13.48 1.42 6.33
C LEU A 77 13.40 1.45 4.80
N PHE A 78 14.41 2.03 4.15
CA PHE A 78 14.52 2.01 2.68
C PHE A 78 14.55 0.58 2.13
N LEU A 79 15.33 -0.32 2.73
CA LEU A 79 15.36 -1.73 2.33
C LEU A 79 13.99 -2.40 2.50
N VAL A 80 13.30 -2.16 3.62
CA VAL A 80 11.94 -2.67 3.87
C VAL A 80 10.97 -2.21 2.77
N ILE A 81 11.02 -0.93 2.39
CA ILE A 81 10.20 -0.38 1.31
C ILE A 81 10.53 -1.07 -0.01
N VAL A 82 11.81 -1.22 -0.35
CA VAL A 82 12.28 -1.88 -1.57
C VAL A 82 11.82 -3.34 -1.63
N PHE A 83 11.95 -4.10 -0.55
CA PHE A 83 11.51 -5.50 -0.49
C PHE A 83 10.00 -5.63 -0.62
N THR A 84 9.23 -4.75 0.01
CA THR A 84 7.76 -4.74 -0.07
C THR A 84 7.30 -4.42 -1.50
N LEU A 85 7.90 -3.40 -2.13
CA LEU A 85 7.64 -3.07 -3.53
C LEU A 85 8.03 -4.23 -4.47
N GLY A 86 9.16 -4.88 -4.21
CA GLY A 86 9.60 -6.06 -4.96
C GLY A 86 8.62 -7.23 -4.84
N ALA A 87 8.11 -7.51 -3.64
CA ALA A 87 7.12 -8.55 -3.40
C ALA A 87 5.80 -8.28 -4.14
N ASN A 88 5.34 -7.02 -4.14
CA ASN A 88 4.13 -6.61 -4.87
C ASN A 88 4.31 -6.67 -6.39
N ALA A 89 5.46 -6.23 -6.92
CA ALA A 89 5.80 -6.37 -8.34
C ALA A 89 5.87 -7.85 -8.77
N TRP A 90 6.44 -8.70 -7.91
CA TRP A 90 6.47 -10.14 -8.12
C TRP A 90 5.07 -10.75 -8.12
N LEU A 91 4.23 -10.38 -7.15
CA LEU A 91 2.85 -10.86 -7.05
C LEU A 91 2.06 -10.53 -8.31
N LEU A 92 2.08 -9.27 -8.74
CA LEU A 92 1.40 -8.86 -9.96
C LEU A 92 1.89 -9.66 -11.17
N SER A 93 3.22 -9.83 -11.29
CA SER A 93 3.81 -10.61 -12.38
C SER A 93 3.30 -12.05 -12.38
N ALA A 94 3.32 -12.72 -11.23
CA ALA A 94 2.87 -14.10 -11.08
C ALA A 94 1.37 -14.25 -11.39
N VAL A 95 0.53 -13.33 -10.89
CA VAL A 95 -0.92 -13.34 -11.13
C VAL A 95 -1.25 -13.06 -12.60
N MET A 96 -0.61 -12.06 -13.21
CA MET A 96 -0.76 -11.77 -14.64
C MET A 96 -0.35 -12.96 -15.51
N MET A 97 0.79 -13.59 -15.21
CA MET A 97 1.24 -14.80 -15.90
C MET A 97 0.22 -15.94 -15.74
N ALA A 98 -0.33 -16.15 -14.53
CA ALA A 98 -1.35 -17.15 -14.29
C ALA A 98 -2.63 -16.90 -15.10
N CYS A 99 -3.06 -15.64 -15.21
CA CYS A 99 -4.20 -15.26 -16.03
C CYS A 99 -3.95 -15.54 -17.51
N ILE A 100 -2.78 -15.16 -18.04
CA ILE A 100 -2.42 -15.40 -19.44
C ILE A 100 -2.36 -16.91 -19.73
N GLU A 101 -1.67 -17.69 -18.91
CA GLU A 101 -1.57 -19.15 -19.09
C GLU A 101 -2.94 -19.83 -19.03
N SER A 102 -3.81 -19.42 -18.10
CA SER A 102 -5.18 -19.93 -18.00
C SER A 102 -6.01 -19.60 -19.25
N MET A 103 -5.87 -18.38 -19.80
CA MET A 103 -6.54 -18.00 -21.06
C MET A 103 -5.98 -18.71 -22.29
N GLN A 104 -4.72 -19.15 -22.25
CA GLN A 104 -4.11 -20.03 -23.26
C GLN A 104 -4.51 -21.50 -23.11
N GLY A 105 -5.37 -21.85 -22.13
CA GLY A 105 -5.76 -23.23 -21.85
C GLY A 105 -4.68 -24.06 -21.15
N LYS A 106 -3.60 -23.44 -20.66
CA LYS A 106 -2.56 -24.09 -19.86
C LYS A 106 -2.98 -24.13 -18.39
N GLN A 107 -2.54 -25.15 -17.66
CA GLN A 107 -2.73 -25.20 -16.20
C GLN A 107 -1.62 -24.41 -15.51
N PRO A 108 -1.93 -23.26 -14.87
CA PRO A 108 -0.93 -22.48 -14.16
C PRO A 108 -0.42 -23.24 -12.93
N VAL A 109 0.89 -23.42 -12.84
CA VAL A 109 1.54 -24.07 -11.69
C VAL A 109 2.30 -23.02 -10.89
N ALA A 110 1.95 -22.85 -9.61
CA ALA A 110 2.52 -21.83 -8.72
C ALA A 110 4.05 -21.77 -8.79
N ALA A 111 4.73 -22.90 -8.63
CA ALA A 111 6.20 -22.95 -8.60
C ALA A 111 6.85 -22.50 -9.92
N ILE A 112 6.23 -22.81 -11.07
CA ILE A 112 6.74 -22.44 -12.39
C ILE A 112 6.55 -20.94 -12.61
N LEU A 113 5.35 -20.43 -12.28
CA LEU A 113 5.02 -19.02 -12.33
C LEU A 113 5.92 -18.19 -11.43
N SER A 114 6.16 -18.65 -10.19
CA SER A 114 7.05 -17.98 -9.23
C SER A 114 8.48 -17.82 -9.77
N ARG A 115 9.04 -18.88 -10.36
CA ARG A 115 10.39 -18.83 -10.95
C ARG A 115 10.45 -17.91 -12.16
N LYS A 116 9.43 -17.97 -13.03
CA LYS A 116 9.34 -17.10 -14.21
C LYS A 116 9.20 -15.64 -13.80
N ALA A 117 8.34 -15.34 -12.83
CA ALA A 117 8.15 -14.00 -12.28
C ALA A 117 9.44 -13.45 -11.67
N LEU A 118 10.22 -14.25 -10.93
CA LEU A 118 11.52 -13.84 -10.38
C LEU A 118 12.53 -13.47 -11.48
N ARG A 119 12.56 -14.21 -12.59
CA ARG A 119 13.48 -13.94 -13.71
C ARG A 119 13.21 -12.56 -14.35
N PHE A 120 11.95 -12.14 -14.40
CA PHE A 120 11.54 -10.88 -15.04
C PHE A 120 11.24 -9.76 -14.04
N LEU A 121 11.43 -10.03 -12.75
CA LEU A 121 11.18 -9.07 -11.68
C LEU A 121 11.93 -7.75 -11.87
N PRO A 122 13.22 -7.70 -12.27
CA PRO A 122 13.93 -6.42 -12.43
C PRO A 122 13.20 -5.47 -13.39
N LYS A 123 12.72 -5.99 -14.53
CA LYS A 123 12.03 -5.19 -15.53
C LYS A 123 10.73 -4.60 -15.00
N VAL A 124 9.90 -5.41 -14.33
CA VAL A 124 8.62 -4.98 -13.77
C VAL A 124 8.84 -4.03 -12.58
N PHE A 125 9.84 -4.33 -11.74
CA PHE A 125 10.22 -3.51 -10.58
C PHE A 125 10.74 -2.13 -11.00
N PHE A 126 11.63 -2.04 -11.98
CA PHE A 126 12.10 -0.74 -12.49
C PHE A 126 10.98 0.08 -13.14
N SER A 127 10.03 -0.58 -13.81
CA SER A 127 8.81 0.09 -14.31
C SER A 127 7.98 0.69 -13.17
N TYR A 128 7.78 -0.06 -12.08
CA TYR A 128 7.12 0.42 -10.86
C TYR A 128 7.86 1.60 -10.23
N ILE A 129 9.18 1.53 -10.10
CA ILE A 129 9.99 2.64 -9.56
C ILE A 129 9.87 3.86 -10.46
N SER A 130 10.03 3.72 -11.77
CA SER A 130 9.90 4.86 -12.70
C SER A 130 8.52 5.50 -12.61
N LEU A 131 7.47 4.69 -12.46
CA LEU A 131 6.10 5.15 -12.26
C LEU A 131 5.95 5.89 -10.93
N LEU A 132 6.45 5.33 -9.82
CA LEU A 132 6.41 5.97 -8.51
C LEU A 132 7.19 7.28 -8.48
N SER A 133 8.40 7.31 -9.04
CA SER A 133 9.20 8.53 -9.17
C SER A 133 8.49 9.58 -9.99
N LEU A 134 7.83 9.18 -11.08
CA LEU A 134 7.07 10.12 -11.90
C LEU A 134 5.82 10.62 -11.19
N VAL A 135 5.06 9.75 -10.51
CA VAL A 135 3.93 10.14 -9.66
C VAL A 135 4.39 11.11 -8.57
N PHE A 136 5.52 10.85 -7.92
CA PHE A 136 6.09 11.74 -6.90
C PHE A 136 6.47 13.11 -7.50
N CYS A 137 7.18 13.14 -8.62
CA CYS A 137 7.55 14.38 -9.31
C CYS A 137 6.32 15.16 -9.85
N SER A 138 5.26 14.46 -10.23
CA SER A 138 4.04 15.05 -10.78
C SER A 138 2.96 15.35 -9.73
N ALA A 139 3.07 14.78 -8.53
CA ALA A 139 2.25 15.13 -7.36
C ALA A 139 2.31 16.62 -7.02
N LEU A 140 3.44 17.27 -7.37
CA LEU A 140 3.65 18.71 -7.23
C LEU A 140 2.86 19.55 -8.26
N MET A 141 2.32 18.94 -9.32
CA MET A 141 1.78 19.66 -10.49
C MET A 141 0.38 19.20 -10.95
N LEU A 142 -0.06 17.99 -10.61
CA LEU A 142 -1.33 17.41 -11.04
C LEU A 142 -2.05 16.72 -9.87
N PRO A 143 -3.40 16.60 -9.91
CA PRO A 143 -4.12 15.86 -8.88
C PRO A 143 -3.72 14.39 -8.96
N LEU A 144 -3.02 13.92 -7.92
CA LEU A 144 -2.42 12.58 -7.78
C LEU A 144 -3.37 11.45 -8.19
N ILE A 145 -4.67 11.63 -7.91
CA ILE A 145 -5.75 10.70 -8.25
C ILE A 145 -5.79 10.39 -9.76
N PHE A 146 -5.62 11.37 -10.65
CA PHE A 146 -5.69 11.13 -12.09
C PHE A 146 -4.50 10.32 -12.59
N LEU A 147 -3.29 10.57 -12.06
CA LEU A 147 -2.09 9.82 -12.42
C LEU A 147 -2.21 8.37 -11.94
N VAL A 148 -2.56 8.14 -10.67
CA VAL A 148 -2.69 6.79 -10.10
C VAL A 148 -3.78 5.97 -10.80
N LEU A 149 -4.90 6.61 -11.19
CA LEU A 149 -5.96 5.94 -11.94
C LEU A 149 -5.44 5.33 -13.25
N PHE A 150 -4.61 6.04 -14.01
CA PHE A 150 -4.23 5.58 -15.34
C PHE A 150 -2.97 4.70 -15.37
N PHE A 151 -2.08 4.84 -14.39
CA PHE A 151 -0.81 4.08 -14.35
C PHE A 151 -0.91 2.68 -13.76
N ILE A 152 -2.06 2.29 -13.22
CA ILE A 152 -2.27 0.94 -12.68
C ILE A 152 -2.03 -0.18 -13.69
N TRP A 153 -2.13 0.13 -14.99
CA TRP A 153 -1.95 -0.83 -16.08
C TRP A 153 -0.50 -0.99 -16.53
N ALA A 154 0.39 -0.02 -16.23
CA ALA A 154 1.76 -0.01 -16.74
C ALA A 154 2.51 -1.34 -16.48
N PRO A 155 2.44 -1.91 -15.27
CA PRO A 155 3.17 -3.13 -14.99
C PRO A 155 2.52 -4.36 -15.66
N ALA A 156 1.20 -4.35 -15.89
CA ALA A 156 0.51 -5.41 -16.64
C ALA A 156 0.95 -5.45 -18.11
N PHE A 157 1.21 -4.29 -18.72
CA PHE A 157 1.81 -4.20 -20.06
C PHE A 157 3.20 -4.84 -20.10
N CYS A 158 4.06 -4.55 -19.12
CA CYS A 158 5.40 -5.14 -19.03
C CYS A 158 5.39 -6.67 -18.92
N VAL A 159 4.38 -7.25 -18.23
CA VAL A 159 4.22 -8.71 -18.15
C VAL A 159 3.69 -9.28 -19.46
N GLY A 160 2.77 -8.60 -20.14
CA GLY A 160 2.23 -9.03 -21.43
C GLY A 160 3.32 -9.17 -22.50
N GLU A 161 4.28 -8.25 -22.52
CA GLU A 161 5.44 -8.28 -23.42
C GLU A 161 6.25 -9.60 -23.31
N LEU A 162 6.30 -10.22 -22.13
CA LEU A 162 7.04 -11.47 -21.89
C LEU A 162 6.46 -12.69 -22.63
N TYR A 163 5.21 -12.60 -23.08
CA TYR A 163 4.52 -13.66 -23.82
C TYR A 163 4.53 -13.46 -25.33
N VAL A 164 5.10 -12.34 -25.78
CA VAL A 164 5.26 -12.07 -27.20
C VAL A 164 6.45 -12.88 -27.71
N PRO A 165 6.30 -13.66 -28.79
CA PRO A 165 7.42 -14.35 -29.42
C PRO A 165 8.52 -13.34 -29.80
N GLN A 166 9.71 -13.49 -29.22
CA GLN A 166 10.89 -12.75 -29.66
C GLN A 166 11.42 -13.47 -30.89
N GLU A 167 11.30 -12.84 -32.06
CA GLU A 167 12.06 -13.26 -33.23
C GLU A 167 13.52 -12.90 -32.96
N GLU A 168 14.40 -13.91 -33.02
CA GLU A 168 15.86 -13.75 -32.93
C GLU A 168 16.30 -12.80 -34.04
N ARG A 169 16.54 -11.52 -33.69
CA ARG A 169 16.83 -10.45 -34.64
C ARG A 169 18.27 -9.93 -34.57
N GLU A 170 19.06 -10.45 -33.62
CA GLU A 170 20.45 -10.04 -33.46
C GLU A 170 21.30 -10.40 -34.69
N ASP A 171 20.85 -11.33 -35.56
CA ASP A 171 21.61 -11.76 -36.73
C ASP A 171 21.21 -11.05 -38.06
N GLU A 172 20.19 -10.18 -38.08
CA GLU A 172 19.77 -9.47 -39.32
C GLU A 172 20.06 -7.96 -39.34
N GLU A 173 20.41 -7.35 -38.20
CA GLU A 173 20.66 -5.90 -38.11
C GLU A 173 22.10 -5.49 -38.45
N GLU A 174 23.07 -6.42 -38.47
CA GLU A 174 24.49 -6.12 -38.79
C GLU A 174 24.77 -5.87 -40.29
N ASP A 175 23.83 -6.20 -41.20
CA ASP A 175 24.06 -6.16 -42.66
C ASP A 175 23.20 -5.11 -43.42
N LEU A 176 22.55 -4.17 -42.73
CA LEU A 176 21.65 -3.19 -43.37
C LEU A 176 22.30 -1.82 -43.53
N ASP A 177 22.28 -1.28 -44.76
CA ASP A 177 22.67 0.10 -45.06
C ASP A 177 21.81 1.11 -44.27
N ASP A 178 22.40 2.22 -43.81
CA ASP A 178 21.77 3.24 -42.97
C ASP A 178 20.40 3.73 -43.52
N ASP A 179 20.28 3.88 -44.83
CA ASP A 179 19.05 4.31 -45.50
C ASP A 179 17.95 3.21 -45.48
N GLU A 180 18.35 1.95 -45.60
CA GLU A 180 17.46 0.80 -45.50
C GLU A 180 17.01 0.59 -44.05
N PHE A 181 17.89 0.87 -43.08
CA PHE A 181 17.56 0.90 -41.65
C PHE A 181 16.48 1.95 -41.34
N PHE A 182 16.58 3.18 -41.86
CA PHE A 182 15.55 4.22 -41.63
C PHE A 182 14.21 3.91 -42.31
N VAL A 183 14.21 3.37 -43.53
CA VAL A 183 12.97 3.00 -44.24
C VAL A 183 12.31 1.77 -43.60
N ARG A 184 13.10 0.78 -43.17
CA ARG A 184 12.60 -0.41 -42.46
C ARG A 184 12.13 -0.04 -41.06
N ARG A 185 12.78 0.87 -40.35
CA ARG A 185 12.33 1.44 -39.07
C ARG A 185 11.01 2.21 -39.19
N GLY A 186 10.85 3.03 -40.25
CA GLY A 186 9.60 3.75 -40.51
C GLY A 186 8.43 2.86 -40.97
N ARG A 187 8.70 1.73 -41.64
CA ARG A 187 7.70 0.68 -41.93
C ARG A 187 7.39 -0.18 -40.70
N LEU A 188 8.42 -0.57 -39.95
CA LEU A 188 8.29 -1.29 -38.69
C LEU A 188 7.46 -0.49 -37.71
N GLU A 189 7.63 0.84 -37.61
CA GLU A 189 6.79 1.73 -36.78
C GLU A 189 5.28 1.65 -37.08
N ARG A 190 4.89 1.29 -38.31
CA ARG A 190 3.49 1.05 -38.70
C ARG A 190 3.02 -0.39 -38.50
N GLU A 191 3.96 -1.33 -38.36
CA GLU A 191 3.72 -2.77 -38.12
C GLU A 191 4.09 -3.20 -36.68
N VAL A 192 4.42 -2.26 -35.79
CA VAL A 192 4.79 -2.57 -34.40
C VAL A 192 3.57 -3.14 -33.70
N GLY A 193 3.64 -4.43 -33.37
CA GLY A 193 2.66 -5.10 -32.52
C GLY A 193 2.34 -4.28 -31.27
N PHE A 194 1.16 -4.47 -30.72
CA PHE A 194 0.66 -3.82 -29.52
C PHE A 194 1.63 -3.92 -28.33
N PHE A 195 2.39 -5.02 -28.24
CA PHE A 195 3.43 -5.24 -27.24
C PHE A 195 4.87 -5.26 -27.78
N LYS A 196 5.10 -5.46 -29.09
CA LYS A 196 6.45 -5.56 -29.68
C LYS A 196 7.21 -4.21 -29.68
N ASN A 197 8.54 -4.26 -29.64
CA ASN A 197 9.51 -3.18 -29.99
C ASN A 197 9.26 -1.78 -29.39
N LYS A 198 9.00 -1.67 -28.08
CA LYS A 198 8.92 -0.38 -27.39
C LYS A 198 9.72 -0.35 -26.10
N SER A 199 10.30 0.81 -25.78
CA SER A 199 10.99 1.00 -24.51
C SER A 199 10.03 0.74 -23.34
N ALA A 200 10.53 0.25 -22.21
CA ALA A 200 9.72 0.01 -21.01
C ALA A 200 8.96 1.27 -20.55
N LEU A 201 9.52 2.45 -20.86
CA LEU A 201 8.93 3.75 -20.58
C LEU A 201 7.75 4.06 -21.51
N GLU A 202 7.86 3.80 -22.81
CA GLU A 202 6.72 3.93 -23.75
C GLU A 202 5.60 2.93 -23.48
N LEU A 203 5.98 1.67 -23.23
CA LEU A 203 5.05 0.57 -22.97
C LEU A 203 4.33 0.77 -21.63
N GLY A 204 5.07 1.21 -20.60
CA GLY A 204 4.53 1.48 -19.28
C GLY A 204 3.70 2.76 -19.24
N PHE A 205 4.20 3.88 -19.76
CA PHE A 205 3.61 5.20 -19.50
C PHE A 205 2.55 5.62 -20.54
N ALA A 206 2.96 5.75 -21.81
CA ALA A 206 2.08 6.29 -22.84
C ALA A 206 0.90 5.36 -23.14
N ARG A 207 1.14 4.04 -23.16
CA ARG A 207 0.09 3.04 -23.41
C ARG A 207 -0.85 2.86 -22.22
N SER A 208 -0.37 2.85 -20.99
CA SER A 208 -1.25 2.77 -19.82
C SER A 208 -2.15 4.01 -19.72
N LEU A 209 -1.63 5.21 -20.01
CA LEU A 209 -2.41 6.43 -20.06
C LEU A 209 -3.48 6.39 -21.16
N GLN A 210 -3.11 5.97 -22.37
CA GLN A 210 -4.04 5.83 -23.48
C GLN A 210 -5.11 4.75 -23.21
N PHE A 211 -4.71 3.62 -22.63
CA PHE A 211 -5.59 2.53 -22.28
C PHE A 211 -6.55 2.91 -21.14
N GLY A 212 -5.99 3.52 -20.08
CA GLY A 212 -6.72 3.97 -18.92
C GLY A 212 -7.75 5.06 -19.27
N SER A 213 -7.40 6.02 -20.12
CA SER A 213 -8.33 7.06 -20.60
C SER A 213 -9.45 6.50 -21.48
N ARG A 214 -9.14 5.54 -22.36
CA ARG A 214 -10.16 4.82 -23.17
C ARG A 214 -11.11 3.97 -22.32
N HIS A 215 -10.64 3.46 -21.19
CA HIS A 215 -11.38 2.57 -20.31
C HIS A 215 -11.62 3.14 -18.91
N ALA A 216 -11.73 4.47 -18.78
CA ALA A 216 -11.76 5.17 -17.50
C ALA A 216 -12.78 4.62 -16.50
N GLY A 217 -13.98 4.22 -16.95
CA GLY A 217 -15.01 3.64 -16.10
C GLY A 217 -14.60 2.28 -15.49
N THR A 218 -13.96 1.41 -16.27
CA THR A 218 -13.47 0.10 -15.79
C THR A 218 -12.23 0.28 -14.92
N THR A 219 -11.33 1.17 -15.32
CA THR A 219 -10.15 1.56 -14.54
C THR A 219 -10.55 2.05 -13.15
N LEU A 220 -11.55 2.94 -13.06
CA LEU A 220 -12.08 3.42 -11.78
C LEU A 220 -12.66 2.29 -10.93
N GLN A 221 -13.38 1.34 -11.52
CA GLN A 221 -13.90 0.17 -10.80
C GLN A 221 -12.79 -0.70 -10.22
N VAL A 222 -11.73 -0.95 -11.00
CA VAL A 222 -10.57 -1.73 -10.54
C VAL A 222 -9.83 -1.00 -9.43
N VAL A 223 -9.65 0.32 -9.53
CA VAL A 223 -9.02 1.14 -8.49
C VAL A 223 -9.83 1.12 -7.20
N ILE A 224 -11.17 1.27 -7.28
CA ILE A 224 -12.05 1.16 -6.11
C ILE A 224 -11.95 -0.22 -5.46
N LEU A 225 -11.86 -1.30 -6.26
CA LEU A 225 -11.72 -2.66 -5.73
C LEU A 225 -10.37 -2.88 -5.05
N ILE A 226 -9.28 -2.39 -5.63
CA ILE A 226 -7.95 -2.48 -5.02
C ILE A 226 -7.91 -1.65 -3.74
N TRP A 227 -8.46 -0.43 -3.75
CA TRP A 227 -8.55 0.39 -2.54
C TRP A 227 -9.37 -0.30 -1.44
N PHE A 228 -10.53 -0.86 -1.79
CA PHE A 228 -11.34 -1.65 -0.86
C PHE A 228 -10.58 -2.85 -0.31
N ALA A 229 -9.87 -3.59 -1.17
CA ALA A 229 -9.10 -4.77 -0.78
C ALA A 229 -7.95 -4.46 0.19
N ASN A 230 -7.31 -3.29 0.07
CA ASN A 230 -6.23 -2.88 0.96
C ASN A 230 -6.73 -2.44 2.34
N VAL A 231 -7.84 -1.69 2.38
CA VAL A 231 -8.19 -0.94 3.60
C VAL A 231 -9.24 -1.67 4.46
N VAL A 232 -10.23 -2.31 3.84
CA VAL A 232 -11.35 -2.90 4.58
C VAL A 232 -10.95 -4.08 5.47
N PRO A 233 -10.09 -5.02 5.05
CA PRO A 233 -9.66 -6.10 5.94
C PRO A 233 -8.91 -5.57 7.15
N SER A 234 -8.05 -4.57 6.98
CA SER A 234 -7.31 -3.92 8.05
C SER A 234 -8.24 -3.26 9.07
N ALA A 235 -9.19 -2.43 8.60
CA ALA A 235 -10.19 -1.80 9.46
C ALA A 235 -11.09 -2.81 10.18
N ALA A 236 -11.43 -3.93 9.54
CA ALA A 236 -12.23 -4.97 10.16
C ALA A 236 -11.48 -5.64 11.32
N VAL A 237 -10.17 -5.87 11.17
CA VAL A 237 -9.35 -6.38 12.28
C VAL A 237 -9.27 -5.34 13.39
N ASP A 238 -9.05 -4.06 13.09
CA ASP A 238 -9.00 -2.98 14.09
C ASP A 238 -10.24 -2.94 14.98
N LEU A 239 -11.42 -3.01 14.36
CA LEU A 239 -12.70 -3.03 15.07
C LEU A 239 -12.83 -4.25 16.00
N LEU A 240 -12.32 -5.40 15.58
CA LEU A 240 -12.41 -6.65 16.34
C LEU A 240 -11.30 -6.80 17.39
N SER A 241 -10.15 -6.16 17.18
CA SER A 241 -8.96 -6.30 18.03
C SER A 241 -8.76 -5.16 19.01
N SER A 242 -9.72 -4.23 19.15
CA SER A 242 -9.64 -3.03 20.00
C SER A 242 -9.23 -3.26 21.46
N ALA A 243 -9.23 -4.51 21.95
CA ALA A 243 -8.77 -4.90 23.29
C ALA A 243 -7.41 -5.64 23.32
N TYR A 244 -6.82 -5.99 22.17
CA TYR A 244 -5.61 -6.81 22.07
C TYR A 244 -4.42 -6.02 21.54
N LEU A 245 -3.57 -5.55 22.44
CA LEU A 245 -2.29 -4.87 22.13
C LEU A 245 -1.16 -5.86 21.74
N GLY A 246 -1.48 -6.98 21.10
CA GLY A 246 -0.50 -8.00 20.71
C GLY A 246 0.04 -7.82 19.29
N PHE A 247 1.00 -8.68 18.88
CA PHE A 247 1.44 -8.78 17.48
C PHE A 247 0.48 -9.63 16.61
N THR A 248 -0.34 -10.47 17.23
CA THR A 248 -1.30 -11.34 16.53
C THR A 248 -2.31 -10.58 15.66
N PRO A 249 -2.93 -9.47 16.11
CA PRO A 249 -3.79 -8.66 15.25
C PRO A 249 -3.05 -8.06 14.05
N VAL A 250 -1.78 -7.66 14.23
CA VAL A 250 -0.94 -7.14 13.13
C VAL A 250 -0.74 -8.21 12.07
N LEU A 251 -0.40 -9.44 12.46
CA LEU A 251 -0.30 -10.58 11.53
C LEU A 251 -1.63 -10.83 10.82
N LEU A 252 -2.76 -10.79 11.54
CA LEU A 252 -4.07 -11.01 10.94
C LEU A 252 -4.42 -9.93 9.90
N LYS A 253 -4.11 -8.65 10.17
CA LYS A 253 -4.25 -7.55 9.19
C LYS A 253 -3.46 -7.86 7.92
N ILE A 254 -2.19 -8.23 8.07
CA ILE A 254 -1.28 -8.50 6.95
C ILE A 254 -1.79 -9.66 6.10
N PHE A 255 -2.12 -10.80 6.73
CA PHE A 255 -2.58 -11.98 5.97
C PHE A 255 -3.93 -11.73 5.27
N LEU A 256 -4.87 -11.02 5.91
CA LEU A 256 -6.16 -10.71 5.29
C LEU A 256 -6.01 -9.69 4.16
N SER A 257 -5.20 -8.63 4.35
CA SER A 257 -4.92 -7.63 3.30
C SER A 257 -4.18 -8.25 2.13
N SER A 258 -3.10 -8.98 2.38
CA SER A 258 -2.36 -9.69 1.34
C SER A 258 -3.27 -10.62 0.53
N TYR A 259 -4.18 -11.35 1.17
CA TYR A 259 -5.12 -12.23 0.47
C TYR A 259 -6.12 -11.46 -0.40
N SER A 260 -6.73 -10.40 0.12
CA SER A 260 -7.64 -9.54 -0.66
C SER A 260 -6.92 -8.82 -1.80
N ASP A 261 -5.68 -8.41 -1.60
CA ASP A 261 -4.85 -7.76 -2.62
C ASP A 261 -4.51 -8.70 -3.78
N VAL A 262 -4.20 -9.97 -3.51
CA VAL A 262 -4.05 -10.97 -4.58
C VAL A 262 -5.34 -11.15 -5.37
N LEU A 263 -6.48 -11.22 -4.69
CA LEU A 263 -7.78 -11.33 -5.37
C LEU A 263 -8.06 -10.09 -6.23
N ALA A 264 -7.82 -8.88 -5.71
CA ALA A 264 -8.02 -7.64 -6.45
C ALA A 264 -7.06 -7.53 -7.65
N THR A 265 -5.82 -7.99 -7.48
CA THR A 265 -4.82 -8.07 -8.55
C THR A 265 -5.24 -9.06 -9.64
N ALA A 266 -5.81 -10.21 -9.27
CA ALA A 266 -6.36 -11.17 -10.21
C ALA A 266 -7.56 -10.62 -10.98
N VAL A 267 -8.41 -9.83 -10.31
CA VAL A 267 -9.51 -9.11 -10.97
C VAL A 267 -8.97 -8.08 -11.96
N ALA A 268 -7.97 -7.29 -11.56
CA ALA A 268 -7.31 -6.32 -12.43
C ALA A 268 -6.68 -6.99 -13.65
N ALA A 269 -5.94 -8.08 -13.45
CA ALA A 269 -5.31 -8.86 -14.51
C ALA A 269 -6.34 -9.43 -15.50
N GLY A 270 -7.42 -10.04 -15.00
CA GLY A 270 -8.49 -10.56 -15.86
C GLY A 270 -9.23 -9.44 -16.62
N ALA A 271 -9.48 -8.31 -15.97
CA ALA A 271 -10.10 -7.15 -16.60
C ALA A 271 -9.20 -6.56 -17.69
N PHE A 272 -7.89 -6.45 -17.43
CA PHE A 272 -6.89 -5.99 -18.39
C PHE A 272 -6.91 -6.85 -19.65
N LEU A 273 -6.77 -8.18 -19.52
CA LEU A 273 -6.74 -9.10 -20.65
C LEU A 273 -8.04 -9.07 -21.47
N MET A 274 -9.19 -8.86 -20.83
CA MET A 274 -10.48 -8.71 -21.53
C MET A 274 -10.62 -7.39 -22.29
N LEU A 275 -9.98 -6.33 -21.80
CA LEU A 275 -9.98 -5.01 -22.43
C LEU A 275 -8.96 -4.90 -23.57
N LEU A 276 -8.01 -5.85 -23.68
CA LEU A 276 -7.03 -5.86 -24.77
C LEU A 276 -7.71 -6.03 -26.15
N PRO A 277 -7.25 -5.26 -27.16
CA PRO A 277 -7.63 -5.50 -28.56
C PRO A 277 -7.34 -6.94 -28.99
N ARG A 278 -8.01 -7.41 -30.05
CA ARG A 278 -7.83 -8.79 -30.52
C ARG A 278 -6.41 -9.04 -31.01
N GLU A 279 -5.83 -8.03 -31.65
CA GLU A 279 -4.47 -8.02 -32.17
C GLU A 279 -3.47 -8.21 -31.02
N ALA A 280 -3.65 -7.46 -29.94
CA ALA A 280 -2.85 -7.58 -28.72
C ALA A 280 -2.97 -8.95 -28.05
N ARG A 281 -4.17 -9.53 -28.02
CA ARG A 281 -4.39 -10.88 -27.46
C ARG A 281 -3.75 -11.97 -28.32
N ALA A 282 -3.81 -11.83 -29.63
CA ALA A 282 -3.17 -12.75 -30.56
C ALA A 282 -1.64 -12.72 -30.40
N GLU A 283 -1.04 -11.54 -30.19
CA GLU A 283 0.40 -11.40 -29.94
C GLU A 283 0.90 -12.17 -28.72
N ILE A 284 0.08 -12.28 -27.67
CA ILE A 284 0.40 -13.04 -26.45
C ILE A 284 -0.16 -14.47 -26.51
N GLY A 285 -0.53 -14.97 -27.69
CA GLY A 285 -0.96 -16.35 -27.90
C GLY A 285 -2.31 -16.72 -27.30
N ILE A 286 -3.17 -15.73 -26.99
CA ILE A 286 -4.57 -15.99 -26.60
C ILE A 286 -5.37 -16.11 -27.90
N GLU A 287 -5.50 -17.33 -28.42
CA GLU A 287 -6.27 -17.60 -29.63
C GLU A 287 -7.74 -17.23 -29.43
N GLY A 288 -8.31 -16.58 -30.45
CA GLY A 288 -9.71 -16.16 -30.47
C GLY A 288 -10.67 -17.33 -30.59
N GLY A 289 -10.77 -18.18 -29.56
CA GLY A 289 -11.91 -19.06 -29.38
C GLY A 289 -13.20 -18.23 -29.26
N GLU A 290 -14.36 -18.82 -29.57
CA GLU A 290 -15.70 -18.21 -29.73
C GLU A 290 -16.11 -17.16 -28.67
N ALA A 291 -15.45 -17.12 -27.51
CA ALA A 291 -15.53 -16.03 -26.53
C ALA A 291 -15.05 -14.65 -27.04
N GLY A 292 -14.26 -14.59 -28.12
CA GLY A 292 -13.70 -13.36 -28.70
C GLY A 292 -14.61 -12.65 -29.70
N GLU A 293 -15.57 -13.36 -30.32
CA GLU A 293 -16.46 -12.78 -31.35
C GLU A 293 -17.68 -12.03 -30.80
N ALA A 294 -18.18 -12.42 -29.61
CA ALA A 294 -19.33 -11.78 -28.99
C ALA A 294 -19.04 -10.49 -28.21
N VAL A 295 -17.77 -10.09 -28.06
CA VAL A 295 -17.37 -8.95 -27.19
C VAL A 295 -16.78 -7.82 -28.04
N ARG A 296 -17.59 -7.25 -28.94
CA ARG A 296 -17.43 -5.82 -29.24
C ARG A 296 -18.08 -5.05 -28.10
N PRO A 297 -17.33 -4.35 -27.22
CA PRO A 297 -17.94 -3.21 -26.56
C PRO A 297 -18.27 -2.24 -27.69
N SER A 298 -19.54 -2.17 -28.09
CA SER A 298 -19.99 -1.08 -28.96
C SER A 298 -19.48 0.22 -28.33
N LEU A 299 -18.73 1.01 -29.11
CA LEU A 299 -18.24 2.36 -28.78
C LEU A 299 -19.42 3.33 -28.61
N GLY A 300 -20.33 3.01 -27.71
CA GLY A 300 -21.36 3.87 -27.15
C GLY A 300 -20.98 4.13 -25.70
N GLY A 301 -20.96 5.42 -25.31
CA GLY A 301 -20.51 5.89 -24.01
C GLY A 301 -20.93 4.99 -22.85
N VAL A 302 -19.96 4.71 -21.97
CA VAL A 302 -20.06 3.82 -20.82
C VAL A 302 -21.28 4.16 -19.97
N ARG A 303 -22.39 3.44 -20.16
CA ARG A 303 -23.51 3.46 -19.23
C ARG A 303 -23.18 2.53 -18.08
N LEU A 304 -22.81 3.13 -16.95
CA LEU A 304 -22.62 2.52 -15.64
C LEU A 304 -23.93 1.83 -15.08
N ASP A 305 -24.95 1.62 -15.89
CA ASP A 305 -26.30 1.30 -15.42
C ASP A 305 -26.39 -0.18 -15.02
N GLY A 306 -26.54 -0.42 -13.71
CA GLY A 306 -26.79 -1.73 -13.11
C GLY A 306 -26.00 -2.04 -11.85
N LYS A 307 -24.77 -1.51 -11.69
CA LYS A 307 -23.93 -1.74 -10.49
C LYS A 307 -23.37 -0.47 -9.85
N LYS A 308 -23.76 0.74 -10.29
CA LYS A 308 -23.36 2.03 -9.66
C LYS A 308 -23.53 2.04 -8.16
N ARG A 309 -24.68 1.54 -7.68
CA ARG A 309 -25.00 1.49 -6.25
C ARG A 309 -24.05 0.57 -5.49
N VAL A 310 -23.66 -0.56 -6.08
CA VAL A 310 -22.72 -1.51 -5.46
C VAL A 310 -21.33 -0.89 -5.37
N PHE A 311 -20.81 -0.32 -6.47
CA PHE A 311 -19.50 0.33 -6.45
C PHE A 311 -19.47 1.59 -5.60
N ALA A 312 -20.56 2.36 -5.54
CA ALA A 312 -20.69 3.49 -4.63
C ALA A 312 -20.71 3.02 -3.17
N ALA A 313 -21.42 1.95 -2.84
CA ALA A 313 -21.38 1.35 -1.51
C ALA A 313 -19.98 0.84 -1.15
N ILE A 314 -19.29 0.15 -2.07
CA ILE A 314 -17.90 -0.29 -1.89
C ILE A 314 -16.98 0.90 -1.64
N ALA A 315 -17.10 1.98 -2.43
CA ALA A 315 -16.30 3.19 -2.27
C ALA A 315 -16.58 3.89 -0.93
N LEU A 316 -17.85 3.97 -0.50
CA LEU A 316 -18.20 4.51 0.82
C LEU A 316 -17.65 3.66 1.96
N CYS A 317 -17.73 2.33 1.84
CA CYS A 317 -17.12 1.41 2.81
C CYS A 317 -15.59 1.58 2.85
N ALA A 318 -14.92 1.69 1.69
CA ALA A 318 -13.48 1.91 1.61
C ALA A 318 -13.09 3.25 2.24
N ALA A 319 -13.84 4.33 1.96
CA ALA A 319 -13.61 5.64 2.56
C ALA A 319 -13.79 5.63 4.09
N GLY A 320 -14.87 4.99 4.59
CA GLY A 320 -15.09 4.81 6.03
C GLY A 320 -14.00 3.98 6.69
N ALA A 321 -13.55 2.90 6.04
CA ALA A 321 -12.43 2.09 6.51
C ALA A 321 -11.12 2.88 6.49
N THR A 322 -10.87 3.73 5.49
CA THR A 322 -9.68 4.59 5.43
C THR A 322 -9.68 5.58 6.57
N TYR A 323 -10.84 6.19 6.85
CA TYR A 323 -10.99 7.06 8.00
C TYR A 323 -10.67 6.31 9.31
N LEU A 324 -11.18 5.10 9.51
CA LEU A 324 -10.89 4.30 10.70
C LEU A 324 -9.39 3.95 10.83
N VAL A 325 -8.78 3.45 9.76
CA VAL A 325 -7.33 3.12 9.75
C VAL A 325 -6.49 4.36 10.01
N PHE A 326 -6.89 5.51 9.47
CA PHE A 326 -6.19 6.78 9.71
C PHE A 326 -6.36 7.25 11.16
N GLN A 327 -7.56 7.14 11.74
CA GLN A 327 -7.79 7.46 13.16
C GLN A 327 -6.97 6.55 14.08
N GLU A 328 -6.89 5.25 13.78
CA GLU A 328 -6.06 4.32 14.55
C GLU A 328 -4.58 4.63 14.37
N ALA A 329 -4.11 4.96 13.17
CA ALA A 329 -2.73 5.37 12.93
C ALA A 329 -2.37 6.67 13.70
N LEU A 330 -3.29 7.63 13.79
CA LEU A 330 -3.11 8.83 14.61
C LEU A 330 -3.09 8.49 16.10
N ARG A 331 -3.94 7.57 16.55
CA ARG A 331 -3.98 7.09 17.93
C ARG A 331 -2.71 6.34 18.32
N ASP A 332 -2.18 5.51 17.43
CA ASP A 332 -0.93 4.76 17.61
C ASP A 332 0.29 5.69 17.69
N GLN A 333 0.21 6.90 17.13
CA GLN A 333 1.26 7.91 17.26
C GLN A 333 1.18 8.67 18.59
N ALA A 334 0.01 8.76 19.23
CA ALA A 334 -0.17 9.46 20.50
C ALA A 334 0.47 8.69 21.67
N MET A 335 0.79 9.40 22.75
CA MET A 335 1.23 8.74 23.99
C MET A 335 0.09 7.87 24.52
N PRO A 336 0.26 6.54 24.67
CA PRO A 336 -0.79 5.69 25.20
C PRO A 336 -1.17 6.10 26.62
N ALA A 337 -2.46 6.07 26.94
CA ALA A 337 -2.96 6.48 28.25
C ALA A 337 -2.41 5.61 29.40
N GLU A 338 -1.95 4.40 29.09
CA GLU A 338 -1.37 3.46 30.04
C GLU A 338 0.07 3.81 30.45
N VAL A 339 0.74 4.70 29.71
CA VAL A 339 2.06 5.19 30.07
C VAL A 339 1.89 6.31 31.07
N ALA A 340 2.38 6.09 32.29
CA ALA A 340 2.40 7.10 33.34
C ALA A 340 3.77 7.80 33.33
N PRO A 341 3.89 8.99 32.73
CA PRO A 341 5.06 9.85 32.90
C PRO A 341 5.04 10.49 34.29
N GLU A 342 6.14 10.33 35.01
CA GLU A 342 6.39 10.96 36.30
C GLU A 342 7.62 11.88 36.15
N VAL A 343 7.45 13.17 36.42
CA VAL A 343 8.59 14.10 36.47
C VAL A 343 9.26 13.98 37.82
N ARG A 344 10.52 13.57 37.84
CA ARG A 344 11.32 13.38 39.06
C ARG A 344 12.04 14.64 39.49
N ASP A 345 12.52 15.40 38.52
CA ASP A 345 13.27 16.63 38.75
C ASP A 345 13.06 17.59 37.57
N ALA A 346 12.99 18.88 37.87
CA ALA A 346 12.90 19.92 36.85
C ALA A 346 13.58 21.19 37.36
N GLY A 347 14.45 21.77 36.56
CA GLY A 347 15.19 22.94 37.00
C GLY A 347 15.98 23.64 35.90
N ARG A 348 16.31 24.91 36.17
CA ARG A 348 17.14 25.73 35.30
C ARG A 348 18.61 25.42 35.54
N LEU A 349 19.33 25.07 34.47
CA LEU A 349 20.77 24.88 34.39
C LEU A 349 21.34 25.90 33.40
N HIS A 350 21.72 27.08 33.90
CA HIS A 350 22.21 28.19 33.07
C HIS A 350 21.23 28.59 31.94
N GLU A 351 21.61 28.34 30.69
CA GLU A 351 20.83 28.63 29.47
C GLU A 351 19.88 27.47 29.07
N GLN A 352 19.83 26.41 29.89
CA GLN A 352 18.99 25.25 29.64
C GLN A 352 18.00 25.01 30.78
N PHE A 353 16.86 24.43 30.43
CA PHE A 353 15.91 23.87 31.39
C PHE A 353 15.97 22.35 31.27
N ARG A 354 16.29 21.67 32.36
CA ARG A 354 16.34 20.21 32.41
C ARG A 354 15.06 19.68 33.04
N VAL A 355 14.46 18.69 32.41
CA VAL A 355 13.36 17.90 32.96
C VAL A 355 13.75 16.43 32.94
N GLU A 356 13.72 15.79 34.10
CA GLU A 356 13.91 14.35 34.25
C GLU A 356 12.55 13.67 34.35
N VAL A 357 12.23 12.86 33.34
CA VAL A 357 10.95 12.15 33.22
C VAL A 357 11.20 10.66 33.34
N THR A 358 10.53 10.00 34.27
CA THR A 358 10.46 8.55 34.37
C THR A 358 9.13 8.07 33.81
N MET A 359 9.16 7.18 32.83
CA MET A 359 7.96 6.61 32.24
C MET A 359 7.82 5.16 32.69
N THR A 360 6.67 4.87 33.28
CA THR A 360 6.30 3.49 33.63
C THR A 360 5.23 3.03 32.66
N ASP A 361 5.52 1.95 31.95
CA ASP A 361 4.59 1.33 31.00
C ASP A 361 4.36 -0.14 31.39
N PRO A 362 3.47 -0.41 32.35
CA PRO A 362 3.29 -1.76 32.90
C PRO A 362 2.81 -2.77 31.85
N ASN A 363 2.10 -2.30 30.81
CA ASN A 363 1.47 -3.14 29.80
C ASN A 363 2.32 -3.30 28.53
N ARG A 364 3.50 -2.68 28.45
CA ARG A 364 4.30 -2.60 27.21
C ARG A 364 3.49 -2.01 26.05
N ALA A 365 2.57 -1.08 26.37
CA ALA A 365 1.78 -0.35 25.37
C ALA A 365 2.68 0.63 24.58
N PHE A 366 3.79 1.04 25.18
CA PHE A 366 4.75 1.97 24.63
C PHE A 366 5.77 1.26 23.76
N ARG A 367 5.56 1.40 22.45
CA ARG A 367 6.42 0.77 21.44
C ARG A 367 7.43 1.77 20.86
N TRP A 368 7.02 3.03 20.71
CA TRP A 368 7.83 4.11 20.17
C TRP A 368 7.55 5.39 20.93
N LEU A 369 8.42 5.74 21.86
CA LEU A 369 8.57 7.14 22.24
C LEU A 369 9.53 7.76 21.23
N GLU A 370 9.08 8.74 20.47
CA GLU A 370 9.99 9.70 19.88
C GLU A 370 10.29 10.76 20.95
N PRO A 371 11.47 10.80 21.59
CA PRO A 371 11.72 11.75 22.67
C PRO A 371 11.82 13.19 22.14
N LEU A 372 12.01 13.34 20.82
CA LEU A 372 11.93 14.62 20.13
C LEU A 372 10.52 15.21 20.11
N ASN A 373 9.48 14.43 20.44
CA ASN A 373 8.08 14.89 20.49
C ASN A 373 7.72 15.55 21.83
N PHE A 374 8.61 15.53 22.82
CA PHE A 374 8.42 16.35 24.02
C PHE A 374 8.48 17.83 23.66
N ARG A 375 7.61 18.61 24.30
CA ARG A 375 7.46 20.05 24.11
C ARG A 375 7.39 20.70 25.47
N LEU A 376 8.13 21.79 25.67
CA LEU A 376 8.12 22.55 26.91
C LEU A 376 7.50 23.93 26.65
N SER A 377 6.52 24.33 27.45
CA SER A 377 5.99 25.70 27.41
C SER A 377 6.02 26.33 28.79
N PHE A 378 6.10 27.67 28.79
CA PHE A 378 6.11 28.49 29.99
C PHE A 378 4.95 29.48 29.90
N PRO A 379 3.82 29.24 30.62
CA PRO A 379 2.62 30.08 30.52
C PRO A 379 2.88 31.57 30.76
N GLU A 380 3.87 31.92 31.58
CA GLU A 380 4.26 33.31 31.85
C GLU A 380 4.95 33.99 30.65
N LEU A 381 5.74 33.24 29.87
CA LEU A 381 6.34 33.76 28.63
C LEU A 381 5.27 33.98 27.55
N LEU A 382 4.29 33.08 27.45
CA LEU A 382 3.17 33.22 26.52
C LEU A 382 2.34 34.47 26.81
N LYS A 383 2.00 34.70 28.09
CA LYS A 383 1.31 35.92 28.51
C LYS A 383 2.11 37.19 28.24
N ALA A 384 3.44 37.15 28.40
CA ALA A 384 4.30 38.28 28.11
C ALA A 384 4.36 38.58 26.60
N GLN A 385 4.37 37.55 25.74
CA GLN A 385 4.34 37.70 24.29
C GLN A 385 2.98 38.20 23.79
N GLU A 386 1.85 37.66 24.29
CA GLU A 386 0.50 38.13 23.96
C GLU A 386 0.28 39.62 24.28
N GLN A 387 0.93 40.14 25.33
CA GLN A 387 0.86 41.58 25.68
C GLN A 387 1.64 42.47 24.70
N VAL A 388 2.67 41.94 24.04
CA VAL A 388 3.50 42.70 23.07
C VAL A 388 2.86 42.65 21.67
N THR A 389 2.36 41.49 21.24
CA THR A 389 1.76 41.29 19.90
C THR A 389 0.45 42.05 19.72
N ASN A 390 -0.27 42.36 20.79
CA ASN A 390 -1.47 43.22 20.73
C ASN A 390 -1.19 44.69 20.35
N THR A 391 0.08 45.08 20.18
CA THR A 391 0.44 46.49 19.92
C THR A 391 0.95 46.73 18.50
N GLU A 392 1.68 45.83 17.83
CA GLU A 392 2.19 46.07 16.47
C GLU A 392 2.38 44.78 15.64
N THR A 393 2.00 44.89 14.35
CA THR A 393 2.37 44.09 13.14
C THR A 393 1.63 42.79 12.79
N GLU A 394 0.97 42.84 11.62
CA GLU A 394 0.32 41.77 10.84
C GLU A 394 1.34 40.90 10.06
N ASP A 395 2.29 40.25 10.75
CA ASP A 395 3.08 39.17 10.13
C ASP A 395 2.59 37.82 10.65
N GLU A 396 1.94 37.06 9.75
CA GLU A 396 1.15 35.84 9.99
C GLU A 396 2.01 34.61 10.27
N THR A 397 2.87 34.64 11.29
CA THR A 397 3.43 33.40 11.85
C THR A 397 3.43 33.52 13.36
N GLU A 398 2.37 33.01 14.01
CA GLU A 398 2.32 32.90 15.46
C GLU A 398 3.58 32.16 15.93
N PRO A 399 4.39 32.74 16.84
CA PRO A 399 5.57 32.07 17.35
C PRO A 399 5.13 30.78 18.04
N ASP A 400 5.73 29.65 17.66
CA ASP A 400 5.43 28.36 18.29
C ASP A 400 5.62 28.48 19.80
N PRO A 401 4.55 28.34 20.60
CA PRO A 401 4.60 28.53 22.05
C PRO A 401 5.39 27.42 22.76
N PHE A 402 5.82 26.39 22.02
CA PHE A 402 6.51 25.23 22.53
C PHE A 402 8.00 25.20 22.15
N ILE A 403 8.83 24.82 23.12
CA ILE A 403 10.27 24.64 22.98
C ILE A 403 10.58 23.16 22.82
N GLU A 404 11.38 22.82 21.81
CA GLU A 404 11.84 21.45 21.54
C GLU A 404 13.09 21.09 22.37
N PRO A 405 13.30 19.80 22.69
CA PRO A 405 14.49 19.36 23.41
C PRO A 405 15.72 19.44 22.51
N THR A 406 16.71 20.22 22.92
CA THR A 406 18.02 20.34 22.27
C THR A 406 18.92 19.12 22.52
N ARG A 407 18.72 18.43 23.64
CA ARG A 407 19.46 17.22 24.00
C ARG A 407 18.54 16.28 24.79
N ILE A 408 18.61 15.00 24.44
CA ILE A 408 17.95 13.90 25.15
C ILE A 408 19.04 12.94 25.63
N VAL A 409 19.00 12.60 26.91
CA VAL A 409 19.89 11.63 27.55
C VAL A 409 19.03 10.52 28.17
N PRO A 410 19.03 9.32 27.57
CA PRO A 410 18.36 8.18 28.17
C PRO A 410 19.19 7.56 29.30
N LEU A 411 18.51 7.19 30.39
CA LEU A 411 19.13 6.61 31.58
C LEU A 411 18.58 5.21 31.86
N ASP A 412 19.45 4.33 32.34
CA ASP A 412 19.05 3.02 32.87
C ASP A 412 18.43 3.12 34.28
N ALA A 413 18.02 1.99 34.84
CA ALA A 413 17.46 1.92 36.20
C ALA A 413 18.46 2.34 37.29
N THR A 414 19.75 2.43 36.98
CA THR A 414 20.82 2.89 37.88
C THR A 414 21.19 4.36 37.69
N GLY A 415 20.57 5.04 36.72
CA GLY A 415 20.84 6.45 36.39
C GLY A 415 22.04 6.66 35.47
N VAL A 416 22.55 5.61 34.81
CA VAL A 416 23.68 5.69 33.88
C VAL A 416 23.17 5.93 32.46
N GLU A 417 23.85 6.83 31.74
CA GLU A 417 23.55 7.12 30.33
C GLU A 417 23.71 5.85 29.48
N ILE A 418 22.64 5.49 28.78
CA ILE A 418 22.66 4.40 27.81
C ILE A 418 23.01 5.00 26.44
N GLU A 419 23.87 4.31 25.70
CA GLU A 419 24.22 4.71 24.33
C GLU A 419 22.95 4.78 23.44
N LYS A 420 22.86 5.81 22.60
CA LYS A 420 21.73 6.07 21.67
C LYS A 420 21.66 5.06 20.51
N SER A 421 21.88 3.78 20.77
CA SER A 421 21.50 2.71 19.85
C SER A 421 19.97 2.62 19.79
N PRO A 422 19.40 2.03 18.73
CA PRO A 422 17.96 1.95 18.54
C PRO A 422 17.29 1.45 19.82
N PHE A 423 16.58 2.39 20.45
CA PHE A 423 16.06 2.33 21.80
C PHE A 423 14.88 1.34 21.86
N ILE A 424 15.11 0.13 22.36
CA ILE A 424 14.04 -0.87 22.57
C ILE A 424 13.69 -0.86 24.07
N PRO A 425 12.44 -0.60 24.47
CA PRO A 425 12.08 -0.56 25.89
C PRO A 425 11.95 -2.00 26.44
N TYR A 426 13.08 -2.68 26.65
CA TYR A 426 13.12 -3.93 27.43
C TYR A 426 13.30 -3.68 28.94
N TYR A 427 13.68 -2.46 29.34
CA TYR A 427 13.96 -2.11 30.73
C TYR A 427 12.88 -1.12 31.23
N GLN A 428 11.96 -1.62 32.05
CA GLN A 428 11.05 -0.77 32.83
C GLN A 428 11.72 -0.42 34.17
N PRO A 429 11.53 0.80 34.72
CA PRO A 429 11.00 2.02 34.10
C PRO A 429 12.07 2.74 33.24
N LEU A 430 11.62 3.52 32.23
CA LEU A 430 12.50 4.29 31.35
C LEU A 430 12.66 5.72 31.89
N THR A 431 13.89 6.14 32.18
CA THR A 431 14.19 7.51 32.62
C THR A 431 14.86 8.30 31.50
N LEU A 432 14.40 9.52 31.26
CA LEU A 432 14.91 10.44 30.25
C LEU A 432 15.25 11.78 30.89
N GLN A 433 16.42 12.33 30.58
CA GLN A 433 16.74 13.71 30.84
C GLN A 433 16.60 14.52 29.55
N LEU A 434 15.67 15.46 29.56
CA LEU A 434 15.32 16.34 28.46
C LEU A 434 15.90 17.72 28.74
N TYR A 435 16.66 18.28 27.80
CA TYR A 435 17.27 19.60 27.91
C TYR A 435 16.69 20.54 26.87
N PHE A 436 16.08 21.61 27.33
CA PHE A 436 15.44 22.63 26.49
C PHE A 436 16.27 23.90 26.52
N ALA A 437 16.52 24.53 25.37
CA ALA A 437 17.13 25.85 25.32
C ALA A 437 16.08 26.88 25.72
N VAL A 438 16.27 27.56 26.85
CA VAL A 438 15.31 28.53 27.37
C VAL A 438 15.73 29.96 27.07
N PRO A 439 14.79 30.86 26.72
CA PRO A 439 15.08 32.27 26.53
C PRO A 439 15.69 32.90 27.79
N GLN A 440 16.64 33.82 27.62
CA GLN A 440 17.28 34.53 28.75
C GLN A 440 16.28 35.33 29.61
N GLN A 441 15.14 35.71 29.02
CA GLN A 441 14.06 36.49 29.65
C GLN A 441 13.12 35.66 30.51
N LEU A 442 13.35 34.34 30.63
CA LEU A 442 12.56 33.50 31.54
C LEU A 442 12.74 33.99 32.99
N PRO A 443 11.65 34.25 33.74
CA PRO A 443 11.70 34.61 35.15
C PRO A 443 12.50 33.59 35.98
N ASP A 444 12.94 33.97 37.18
CA ASP A 444 13.64 33.04 38.09
C ASP A 444 12.69 32.01 38.73
N ARG A 445 11.39 32.31 38.76
CA ARG A 445 10.32 31.47 39.31
C ARG A 445 9.09 31.54 38.43
N GLY A 446 8.42 30.41 38.25
CA GLY A 446 7.19 30.34 37.46
C GLY A 446 6.67 28.91 37.32
N THR A 447 5.72 28.75 36.40
CA THR A 447 5.18 27.45 36.02
C THR A 447 5.76 26.97 34.69
N TYR A 448 5.86 25.65 34.54
CA TYR A 448 6.18 25.04 33.26
C TYR A 448 5.16 23.95 32.96
N VAL A 449 4.93 23.71 31.67
CA VAL A 449 4.10 22.62 31.17
C VAL A 449 4.97 21.79 30.23
N LEU A 450 5.15 20.53 30.59
CA LEU A 450 5.69 19.53 29.69
C LEU A 450 4.53 18.87 28.94
N SER A 451 4.60 18.88 27.63
CA SER A 451 3.64 18.25 26.73
C SER A 451 4.33 17.23 25.84
N TYR A 452 3.54 16.31 25.28
CA TYR A 452 3.95 15.40 24.21
C TYR A 452 3.12 15.71 22.97
N SER A 453 3.78 16.11 21.88
CA SER A 453 3.14 16.49 20.63
C SER A 453 3.61 15.60 19.50
N THR A 454 2.67 14.96 18.81
CA THR A 454 2.97 14.21 17.58
C THR A 454 2.94 15.16 16.38
N TYR A 455 3.41 14.69 15.23
CA TYR A 455 3.45 15.48 13.98
C TYR A 455 2.07 15.95 13.48
N PHE A 456 0.98 15.31 13.94
CA PHE A 456 -0.39 15.57 13.47
C PHE A 456 -1.42 15.77 14.59
N GLY A 457 -1.00 15.72 15.86
CA GLY A 457 -1.88 15.78 17.03
C GLY A 457 -1.71 17.07 17.83
N GLU A 458 -2.73 17.44 18.59
CA GLU A 458 -2.61 18.52 19.58
C GLU A 458 -1.63 18.11 20.70
N PRO A 459 -0.79 19.04 21.20
CA PRO A 459 0.11 18.76 22.32
C PRO A 459 -0.68 18.30 23.55
N GLN A 460 -0.40 17.07 24.00
CA GLN A 460 -1.02 16.51 25.21
C GLN A 460 -0.19 16.90 26.44
N GLU A 461 -0.82 17.55 27.43
CA GLU A 461 -0.17 17.88 28.71
C GLU A 461 0.25 16.58 29.42
N VAL A 462 1.56 16.43 29.62
CA VAL A 462 2.18 15.32 30.34
C VAL A 462 2.31 15.67 31.82
N HIS A 463 2.80 16.87 32.10
CA HIS A 463 3.01 17.33 33.48
C HIS A 463 3.00 18.86 33.55
N ARG A 464 2.55 19.38 34.68
CA ARG A 464 2.63 20.79 35.04
C ARG A 464 3.29 20.94 36.40
N GLY A 465 4.34 21.74 36.44
CA GLY A 465 5.13 21.97 37.65
C GLY A 465 5.53 23.42 37.84
N THR A 466 6.24 23.69 38.93
CA THR A 466 6.85 24.97 39.26
C THR A 466 8.37 24.86 39.23
N TYR A 467 9.07 25.97 39.02
CA TYR A 467 10.53 26.04 39.09
C TYR A 467 11.00 27.23 39.94
N GLY A 468 12.21 27.12 40.50
CA GLY A 468 12.86 28.17 41.30
C GLY A 468 12.58 28.12 42.80
N GLU A 469 12.12 26.98 43.33
CA GLU A 469 11.99 26.71 44.76
C GLU A 469 13.32 26.33 45.42
#